data_AF-A0AAW8C2X2-F1
#
_entry.id   AF-A0AAW8C2X2-F1
#
_cell.length_a   1.000
_cell.length_b   1.000
_cell.length_c   1.000
_cell.angle_alpha   90.00
_cell.angle_beta   90.00
_cell.angle_gamma   90.00
#
_symmetry.space_group_name_H-M   'P 1'
#
loop_
_entity.id
_entity.type
_entity.pdbx_description
1 polymer ?
#
loop_
_entity_poly.entity_id
_entity_poly.type
_entity_poly.pdbx_seq_one_letter_code
_entity_poly.pdbx_strand_id
1 'polypeptide(L)'
;MASKSGTVQFAGFGVRGQGFGGYGNAVVIKHDDGLWTLYGHMDSILTTVGARIQQGQVIGKVGSTGDSTGNHLHFEIKNQYIGGQVDPKPYLPF
;
A
#
# COMPACT_ATOMS: atom_id res chain seq x y z
N MET A 1 -2.24 8.46 3.51
CA MET A 1 -3.67 8.47 3.13
C MET A 1 -3.84 7.69 1.84
N ALA A 2 -5.03 7.13 1.58
CA ALA A 2 -5.32 6.43 0.34
C ALA A 2 -5.31 7.40 -0.85
N SER A 3 -4.61 7.05 -1.93
CA SER A 3 -4.47 7.88 -3.13
C SER A 3 -5.73 7.85 -4.00
N LYS A 4 -6.54 6.79 -3.89
CA LYS A 4 -7.81 6.62 -4.63
C LYS A 4 -8.76 5.68 -3.88
N SER A 5 -10.05 5.79 -4.16
CA SER A 5 -11.07 4.88 -3.61
C SER A 5 -10.82 3.44 -4.06
N GLY A 6 -11.06 2.48 -3.17
CA GLY A 6 -10.82 1.08 -3.47
C GLY A 6 -11.27 0.15 -2.34
N THR A 7 -10.95 -1.12 -2.44
CA THR A 7 -11.17 -2.12 -1.39
C THR A 7 -9.83 -2.67 -0.95
N VAL A 8 -9.62 -2.76 0.37
CA VAL A 8 -8.40 -3.32 0.93
C VAL A 8 -8.35 -4.81 0.64
N GLN A 9 -7.24 -5.25 0.04
CA GLN A 9 -6.98 -6.65 -0.31
C GLN A 9 -5.88 -7.26 0.56
N PHE A 10 -4.99 -6.42 1.11
CA PHE A 10 -4.01 -6.82 2.11
C PHE A 10 -3.91 -5.75 3.20
N ALA A 11 -3.81 -6.18 4.45
CA ALA A 11 -3.51 -5.34 5.61
C ALA A 11 -2.80 -6.20 6.66
N GLY A 12 -1.49 -6.03 6.82
CA GLY A 12 -0.70 -6.79 7.78
C GLY A 12 0.80 -6.61 7.62
N PHE A 13 1.56 -7.37 8.41
CA PHE A 13 3.02 -7.41 8.28
C PHE A 13 3.43 -8.32 7.12
N GLY A 14 4.27 -7.80 6.22
CA GLY A 14 4.76 -8.49 5.04
C GLY A 14 5.72 -9.63 5.37
N VAL A 15 5.33 -10.87 5.03
CA VAL A 15 6.14 -12.07 5.27
C VAL A 15 6.91 -12.47 4.02
N ARG A 16 8.21 -12.78 4.17
CA ARG A 16 9.06 -13.26 3.07
C ARG A 16 8.48 -14.56 2.47
N GLY A 17 8.51 -14.66 1.15
CA GLY A 17 7.92 -15.79 0.41
C GLY A 17 6.42 -15.70 0.15
N GLN A 18 5.71 -14.70 0.70
CA GLN A 18 4.26 -14.50 0.48
C GLN A 18 3.92 -13.30 -0.42
N GLY A 19 4.91 -12.78 -1.15
CA GLY A 19 4.73 -11.66 -2.10
C GLY A 19 4.84 -10.26 -1.51
N PHE A 20 4.77 -10.11 -0.17
CA PHE A 20 4.90 -8.80 0.51
C PHE A 20 6.10 -8.71 1.47
N GLY A 21 7.03 -9.66 1.40
CA GLY A 21 8.23 -9.65 2.23
C GLY A 21 9.04 -8.36 2.07
N GLY A 22 9.53 -7.82 3.19
CA GLY A 22 10.36 -6.61 3.21
C GLY A 22 9.55 -5.31 3.37
N TYR A 23 8.26 -5.28 3.04
CA TYR A 23 7.46 -4.05 3.19
C TYR A 23 7.08 -3.71 4.64
N GLY A 24 7.33 -4.59 5.61
CA GLY A 24 6.88 -4.38 6.99
C GLY A 24 5.36 -4.31 7.07
N ASN A 25 4.82 -3.40 7.88
CA ASN A 25 3.39 -3.15 7.89
C ASN A 25 2.96 -2.53 6.57
N ALA A 26 2.10 -3.24 5.84
CA ALA A 26 1.66 -2.84 4.52
C ALA A 26 0.15 -2.94 4.34
N VAL A 27 -0.36 -2.09 3.46
CA VAL A 27 -1.75 -2.10 2.98
C VAL A 27 -1.72 -2.12 1.46
N VAL A 28 -2.52 -3.02 0.87
CA VAL A 28 -2.75 -3.07 -0.58
C VAL A 28 -4.22 -2.81 -0.86
N ILE A 29 -4.49 -1.85 -1.74
CA ILE A 29 -5.85 -1.45 -2.13
C ILE A 29 -6.04 -1.77 -3.60
N LYS A 30 -7.12 -2.50 -3.95
CA LYS A 30 -7.62 -2.60 -5.33
C LYS A 30 -8.57 -1.44 -5.58
N HIS A 31 -8.27 -0.62 -6.56
CA HIS A 31 -9.09 0.52 -6.94
C HIS A 31 -10.19 0.15 -7.93
N ASP A 32 -11.20 1.02 -8.01
CA ASP A 32 -12.38 0.79 -8.84
C ASP A 32 -12.07 0.81 -10.35
N ASP A 33 -10.96 1.43 -10.73
CA ASP A 33 -10.44 1.47 -12.10
C ASP A 33 -9.56 0.26 -12.45
N GLY A 34 -9.40 -0.69 -11.53
CA GLY A 34 -8.62 -1.92 -11.71
C GLY A 34 -7.14 -1.78 -11.36
N LEU A 35 -6.64 -0.57 -11.06
CA LEU A 35 -5.30 -0.39 -10.54
C LEU A 35 -5.20 -0.80 -9.07
N TRP A 36 -3.98 -0.94 -8.60
CA TRP A 36 -3.67 -1.31 -7.24
C TRP A 36 -2.64 -0.36 -6.68
N THR A 37 -2.71 -0.09 -5.38
CA THR A 37 -1.66 0.64 -4.67
C THR A 37 -1.17 -0.14 -3.48
N LEU A 38 0.13 -0.03 -3.22
CA LEU A 38 0.78 -0.58 -2.03
C LEU A 38 1.34 0.58 -1.20
N TYR A 39 1.08 0.52 0.10
CA TYR A 39 1.63 1.40 1.12
C TYR A 39 2.44 0.53 2.07
N GLY A 40 3.75 0.76 2.16
CA GLY A 40 4.68 -0.03 2.98
C GLY A 40 5.40 0.79 4.04
N HIS A 41 6.18 0.10 4.85
CA HIS A 41 7.00 0.59 5.97
C HIS A 41 6.21 1.35 7.03
N MET A 42 4.91 1.10 7.17
CA MET A 42 4.08 1.81 8.14
C MET A 42 4.45 1.47 9.59
N ASP A 43 4.23 2.40 10.50
CA ASP A 43 4.31 2.14 11.95
C ASP A 43 3.06 1.36 12.41
N SER A 44 1.89 1.83 12.00
CA SER A 44 0.60 1.23 12.36
C SER A 44 -0.35 1.16 11.18
N ILE A 45 -1.14 0.09 11.10
CA ILE A 45 -2.22 -0.09 10.12
C ILE A 45 -3.55 0.31 10.79
N LEU A 46 -4.35 1.14 10.10
CA LEU A 46 -5.61 1.68 10.61
C LEU A 46 -6.82 1.22 9.78
N THR A 47 -6.65 0.12 9.04
CA THR A 47 -7.69 -0.49 8.20
C THR A 47 -7.58 -2.01 8.23
N THR A 48 -8.56 -2.69 7.64
CA THR A 48 -8.64 -4.16 7.61
C THR A 48 -8.94 -4.65 6.20
N VAL A 49 -8.59 -5.91 5.91
CA VAL A 49 -8.95 -6.57 4.64
C VAL A 49 -10.47 -6.53 4.45
N GLY A 50 -10.91 -6.26 3.21
CA GLY A 50 -12.31 -6.12 2.85
C GLY A 50 -12.91 -4.73 3.10
N ALA A 51 -12.22 -3.85 3.81
CA ALA A 51 -12.71 -2.49 4.04
C ALA A 51 -12.80 -1.70 2.73
N ARG A 52 -13.92 -0.99 2.55
CA ARG A 52 -14.09 -0.01 1.50
C ARG A 52 -13.43 1.30 1.92
N ILE A 53 -12.56 1.83 1.06
CA ILE A 53 -11.75 3.02 1.33
C ILE A 53 -12.13 4.12 0.34
N GLN A 54 -12.29 5.34 0.86
CA GLN A 54 -12.44 6.54 0.04
C GLN A 54 -11.08 7.18 -0.23
N GLN A 55 -10.94 7.87 -1.36
CA GLN A 55 -9.76 8.70 -1.61
C GLN A 55 -9.53 9.69 -0.45
N GLY A 56 -8.28 9.84 -0.02
CA GLY A 56 -7.91 10.69 1.11
C GLY A 56 -8.11 10.08 2.49
N GLN A 57 -8.78 8.92 2.61
CA GLN A 57 -8.97 8.28 3.90
C GLN A 57 -7.63 7.85 4.52
N VAL A 58 -7.50 8.04 5.83
CA VAL A 58 -6.34 7.57 6.60
C VAL A 58 -6.42 6.05 6.73
N ILE A 59 -5.36 5.37 6.32
CA ILE A 59 -5.25 3.89 6.31
C ILE A 59 -4.11 3.37 7.19
N GLY A 60 -3.26 4.26 7.68
CA GLY A 60 -2.07 3.92 8.47
C GLY A 60 -1.22 5.15 8.79
N LYS A 61 -0.17 4.93 9.57
CA LYS A 61 0.83 5.94 9.94
C LYS A 61 2.19 5.55 9.37
N VAL A 62 2.94 6.53 8.86
CA VAL A 62 4.30 6.31 8.35
C VAL A 62 5.21 5.82 9.47
N GLY A 63 6.15 4.93 9.16
CA GLY A 63 7.16 4.44 10.08
C GLY A 63 8.41 3.97 9.34
N SER A 64 9.07 2.96 9.89
CA SER A 64 10.26 2.33 9.30
C SER A 64 10.27 0.81 9.59
N THR A 65 9.12 0.15 9.45
CA THR A 65 9.04 -1.31 9.65
C THR A 65 9.49 -2.08 8.40
N GLY A 66 9.96 -3.32 8.59
CA GLY A 66 10.48 -4.14 7.50
C GLY A 66 11.88 -3.72 7.05
N ASP A 67 12.17 -3.90 5.77
CA ASP A 67 13.47 -3.58 5.17
C ASP A 67 13.53 -2.07 4.84
N SER A 68 13.61 -1.24 5.88
CA SER A 68 13.61 0.23 5.79
C SER A 68 14.86 0.81 6.45
N THR A 69 15.44 1.86 5.87
CA THR A 69 16.65 2.52 6.38
C THR A 69 16.37 3.80 7.19
N GLY A 70 15.10 4.18 7.31
CA GLY A 70 14.65 5.37 8.03
C GLY A 70 13.17 5.65 7.77
N ASN A 71 12.59 6.60 8.50
CA ASN A 71 11.15 6.90 8.39
C ASN A 71 10.77 7.44 7.01
N HIS A 72 10.02 6.65 6.25
CA HIS A 72 9.45 7.04 4.96
C HIS A 72 8.27 6.15 4.58
N LEU A 73 7.48 6.60 3.60
CA LEU A 73 6.43 5.78 3.00
C LEU A 73 6.97 5.14 1.73
N HIS A 74 7.00 3.81 1.67
CA HIS A 74 7.12 3.11 0.38
C HIS A 74 5.75 3.08 -0.30
N PHE A 75 5.68 3.61 -1.51
CA PHE A 75 4.44 3.70 -2.27
C PHE A 75 4.62 3.13 -3.67
N GLU A 76 3.70 2.25 -4.08
CA GLU A 76 3.67 1.69 -5.43
C GLU A 76 2.31 1.84 -6.07
N ILE A 77 2.30 1.99 -7.39
CA ILE A 77 1.15 1.75 -8.25
C ILE A 77 1.42 0.44 -9.00
N LYS A 78 0.39 -0.41 -9.09
CA LYS A 78 0.50 -1.77 -9.64
C LYS A 78 -0.73 -2.10 -10.50
N ASN A 79 -0.57 -3.04 -11.43
CA ASN A 79 -1.66 -3.55 -12.26
C ASN A 79 -2.23 -4.91 -11.80
N GLN A 80 -1.66 -5.50 -10.76
CA GLN A 80 -2.09 -6.77 -10.17
C GLN A 80 -1.78 -6.84 -8.67
N TYR A 81 -2.28 -7.88 -8.01
CA TYR A 81 -2.20 -8.02 -6.55
C TYR A 81 -0.75 -8.17 -6.02
N ILE A 82 0.06 -9.04 -6.64
CA ILE A 82 1.47 -9.29 -6.29
C ILE A 82 2.35 -8.97 -7.50
N GLY A 83 3.44 -8.21 -7.31
CA GLY A 83 4.26 -7.70 -8.42
C GLY A 83 3.51 -6.73 -9.34
N GLY A 84 3.94 -6.61 -10.59
CA GLY A 84 3.28 -5.76 -11.60
C GLY A 84 3.33 -4.26 -11.28
N GLN A 85 4.43 -3.83 -10.65
CA GLN A 85 4.72 -2.42 -10.44
C GLN A 85 4.74 -1.68 -11.78
N VAL A 86 4.11 -0.52 -11.82
CA VAL A 86 4.13 0.38 -12.97
C VAL A 86 4.77 1.70 -12.56
N ASP A 87 5.31 2.45 -13.54
CA ASP A 87 5.86 3.78 -13.29
C ASP A 87 4.78 4.67 -12.65
N PRO A 88 5.00 5.20 -11.44
CA PRO A 88 4.02 6.05 -10.77
C PRO A 88 4.00 7.47 -11.34
N LYS A 89 5.04 7.92 -12.06
CA LYS A 89 5.19 9.30 -12.55
C LYS A 89 3.99 9.82 -13.34
N PRO A 90 3.33 9.04 -14.22
CA PRO A 90 2.13 9.49 -14.95
C PRO A 90 0.90 9.75 -14.07
N TYR A 91 0.91 9.29 -12.81
CA TYR A 91 -0.23 9.36 -11.90
C TYR A 91 -0.03 10.36 -10.76
N LEU A 92 1.15 10.98 -10.67
CA LEU A 92 1.46 11.98 -9.66
C LEU A 92 1.08 13.37 -10.17
N PRO A 93 0.55 14.25 -9.29
CA PRO A 93 0.35 15.65 -9.63
C PRO A 93 1.71 16.30 -9.94
N PHE A 94 1.69 17.24 -10.89
CA PHE A 94 2.87 18.01 -11.33
C PHE A 94 3.32 19.02 -10.26
#